data_AF-A0A1E7FA56-F1
#
_entry.id   AF-A0A1E7FA56-F1
#
_cell.length_a   1.000
_cell.length_b   1.000
_cell.length_c   1.000
_cell.angle_alpha   90.00
_cell.angle_beta   90.00
_cell.angle_gamma   90.00
#
_symmetry.space_group_name_H-M   'P 1'
#
loop_
_entity.id
_entity.type
_entity.pdbx_description
1 polymer ?
#
loop_
_entity_poly.entity_id
_entity_poly.type
_entity_poly.pdbx_seq_one_letter_code
_entity_poly.pdbx_strand_id
1 'polypeptide(L)'
;MGTDAAWEVAMIEDDVVCVAITLCHPFGIGSAVCSTLNTGATLVLPSVGDIRGCGVPSERADATLEVLESEKCTLLFADTHTLKALPDDHPERLSLKGGVCKVGSGSQFLEETVKFGGATFKTIGSLPK
;
A
#
# COMPACT_ATOMS: atom_id res chain seq x y z
N MET A 1 13.67 5.56 -5.51
CA MET A 1 12.22 5.37 -5.26
C MET A 1 11.89 3.92 -4.95
N GLY A 2 11.98 2.97 -5.90
CA GLY A 2 11.68 1.56 -5.64
C GLY A 2 12.61 0.92 -4.60
N THR A 3 13.93 1.03 -4.76
CA THR A 3 14.91 0.48 -3.79
C THR A 3 14.77 1.13 -2.41
N ASP A 4 14.57 2.45 -2.35
CA ASP A 4 14.36 3.16 -1.08
C ASP A 4 13.09 2.65 -0.37
N ALA A 5 11.99 2.47 -1.11
CA ALA A 5 10.74 1.96 -0.56
C ALA A 5 10.88 0.52 -0.06
N ALA A 6 11.61 -0.35 -0.77
CA ALA A 6 11.91 -1.70 -0.32
C ALA A 6 12.69 -1.68 1.02
N TRP A 7 13.70 -0.81 1.12
CA TRP A 7 14.49 -0.64 2.33
C TRP A 7 13.66 -0.15 3.52
N GLU A 8 12.83 0.88 3.33
CA GLU A 8 12.04 1.51 4.39
C GLU A 8 11.02 0.57 5.04
N VAL A 9 10.57 -0.45 4.32
CA VAL A 9 9.61 -1.45 4.81
C VAL A 9 10.24 -2.83 5.05
N ALA A 10 11.57 -2.94 4.97
CA ALA A 10 12.31 -4.19 5.07
C ALA A 10 11.69 -5.30 4.20
N MET A 11 11.43 -4.96 2.93
CA MET A 11 10.87 -5.88 1.94
C MET A 11 11.88 -6.99 1.63
N ILE A 12 11.39 -8.22 1.53
CA ILE A 12 12.15 -9.43 1.17
C ILE A 12 11.39 -10.24 0.10
N GLU A 13 12.06 -11.21 -0.51
CA GLU A 13 11.50 -12.03 -1.60
C GLU A 13 10.26 -12.85 -1.22
N ASP A 14 10.12 -13.22 0.06
CA ASP A 14 8.95 -13.94 0.58
C ASP A 14 7.72 -13.04 0.81
N ASP A 15 7.85 -11.73 0.64
CA ASP A 15 6.72 -10.81 0.86
C ASP A 15 5.67 -10.91 -0.24
N VAL A 16 4.41 -10.75 0.17
CA VAL A 16 3.27 -10.58 -0.72
C VAL A 16 2.78 -9.14 -0.59
N VAL A 17 2.99 -8.36 -1.64
CA VAL A 17 2.83 -6.91 -1.64
C VAL A 17 1.56 -6.52 -2.37
N CYS A 18 0.56 -6.03 -1.63
CA CYS A 18 -0.64 -5.44 -2.20
C CYS A 18 -0.39 -3.98 -2.60
N VAL A 19 -0.67 -3.62 -3.86
CA VAL A 19 -0.57 -2.24 -4.35
C VAL A 19 -1.97 -1.69 -4.63
N ALA A 20 -2.54 -1.03 -3.62
CA ALA A 20 -3.89 -0.46 -3.62
C ALA A 20 -3.90 1.00 -4.11
N ILE A 21 -3.18 1.28 -5.19
CA ILE A 21 -3.01 2.62 -5.79
C ILE A 21 -2.95 2.49 -7.30
N THR A 22 -3.46 3.48 -8.01
CA THR A 22 -3.32 3.53 -9.47
C THR A 22 -1.86 3.45 -9.93
N LEU A 23 -1.59 2.56 -10.87
CA LEU A 23 -0.28 2.40 -11.49
C LEU A 23 0.10 3.57 -12.41
N CYS A 24 -0.87 4.42 -12.77
CA CYS A 24 -0.62 5.65 -13.51
C CYS A 24 0.06 6.73 -12.65
N HIS A 25 0.14 6.53 -11.34
CA HIS A 25 0.80 7.45 -10.42
C HIS A 25 2.26 7.01 -10.17
N PRO A 26 3.26 7.92 -10.16
CA PRO A 26 4.68 7.58 -9.92
C PRO A 26 4.94 6.81 -8.63
N PHE A 27 4.12 7.03 -7.60
CA PHE A 27 4.15 6.23 -6.38
C PHE A 27 3.74 4.76 -6.61
N GLY A 28 2.64 4.51 -7.33
CA GLY A 28 2.14 3.17 -7.61
C GLY A 28 3.17 2.37 -8.43
N ILE A 29 3.57 2.87 -9.59
CA ILE A 29 4.55 2.15 -10.41
C ILE A 29 5.98 2.25 -9.85
N GLY A 30 6.45 3.45 -9.53
CA GLY A 30 7.86 3.70 -9.25
C GLY A 30 8.29 3.34 -7.83
N SER A 31 7.39 3.40 -6.83
CA SER A 31 7.72 2.99 -5.46
C SER A 31 7.18 1.60 -5.16
N ALA A 32 5.90 1.33 -5.42
CA ALA A 32 5.29 0.06 -5.03
C ALA A 32 5.67 -1.09 -5.99
N VAL A 33 5.39 -0.96 -7.29
CA VAL A 33 5.70 -2.03 -8.26
C VAL A 33 7.22 -2.24 -8.39
N CYS A 34 7.99 -1.17 -8.60
CA CYS A 34 9.44 -1.31 -8.75
C CYS A 34 10.15 -1.85 -7.50
N SER A 35 9.69 -1.53 -6.27
CA SER A 35 10.28 -2.14 -5.05
C SER A 35 10.03 -3.64 -5.04
N THR A 36 8.79 -4.05 -5.31
CA THR A 36 8.38 -5.45 -5.35
C THR A 36 9.20 -6.25 -6.37
N LEU A 37 9.31 -5.74 -7.60
CA LEU A 37 10.07 -6.39 -8.68
C LEU A 37 11.57 -6.46 -8.38
N ASN A 38 12.16 -5.39 -7.82
CA ASN A 38 13.59 -5.36 -7.52
C ASN A 38 13.98 -6.33 -6.39
N THR A 39 13.07 -6.58 -5.46
CA THR A 39 13.29 -7.48 -4.33
C THR A 39 12.95 -8.94 -4.66
N GLY A 40 12.25 -9.21 -5.78
CA GLY A 40 11.77 -10.55 -6.12
C GLY A 40 10.52 -10.97 -5.35
N ALA A 41 9.86 -10.02 -4.68
CA ALA A 41 8.63 -10.26 -3.92
C ALA A 41 7.42 -10.50 -4.84
N THR A 42 6.34 -11.03 -4.27
CA THR A 42 5.09 -11.23 -5.00
C THR A 42 4.30 -9.92 -5.07
N LEU A 43 3.91 -9.51 -6.27
CA LEU A 43 3.05 -8.36 -6.51
C LEU A 43 1.59 -8.78 -6.62
N VAL A 44 0.71 -8.16 -5.83
CA VAL A 44 -0.74 -8.37 -5.91
C VAL A 44 -1.45 -7.05 -6.17
N LEU A 45 -2.35 -7.07 -7.15
CA LEU A 45 -3.14 -5.91 -7.57
C LEU A 45 -4.62 -6.19 -7.31
N PRO A 46 -5.30 -5.38 -6.49
CA PRO A 46 -6.75 -5.49 -6.32
C PRO A 46 -7.48 -5.37 -7.66
N SER A 47 -8.44 -6.27 -7.90
CA SER A 47 -9.25 -6.24 -9.11
C SER A 47 -10.23 -5.07 -9.05
N VAL A 48 -9.85 -3.97 -9.69
CA VAL A 48 -10.64 -2.74 -9.75
C VAL A 48 -11.32 -2.58 -11.12
N GLY A 49 -11.60 -3.69 -11.82
CA GLY A 49 -12.04 -3.72 -13.23
C GLY A 49 -13.26 -2.86 -13.55
N ASP A 50 -14.17 -2.69 -12.59
CA ASP A 50 -15.37 -1.86 -12.72
C ASP A 50 -15.19 -0.42 -12.21
N ILE A 51 -14.04 -0.12 -11.59
CA ILE A 51 -13.73 1.18 -10.98
C ILE A 51 -12.93 2.02 -12.00
N ARG A 52 -13.57 3.05 -12.57
CA ARG A 52 -12.91 3.97 -13.51
C ARG A 52 -12.18 5.10 -12.78
N GLY A 53 -10.95 5.42 -13.22
CA GLY A 53 -10.18 6.53 -12.67
C GLY A 53 -9.73 6.28 -11.22
N CYS A 54 -9.91 7.27 -10.34
CA CYS A 54 -9.65 7.08 -8.91
C CYS A 54 -10.77 6.32 -8.18
N GLY A 55 -11.96 6.11 -8.77
CA GLY A 55 -13.05 5.38 -8.12
C GLY A 55 -13.64 6.04 -6.87
N VAL A 56 -14.60 5.34 -6.23
CA VAL A 56 -15.04 5.67 -4.87
C VAL A 56 -14.09 5.00 -3.86
N PRO A 57 -13.60 5.72 -2.83
CA PRO A 57 -12.66 5.15 -1.87
C PRO A 57 -13.12 3.85 -1.20
N SER A 58 -14.42 3.70 -0.92
CA SER A 58 -14.99 2.50 -0.30
C SER A 58 -14.92 1.27 -1.20
N GLU A 59 -15.25 1.41 -2.49
CA GLU A 59 -15.17 0.28 -3.45
C GLU A 59 -13.73 -0.23 -3.58
N ARG A 60 -12.75 0.68 -3.58
CA ARG A 60 -11.33 0.31 -3.57
C ARG A 60 -10.92 -0.36 -2.27
N ALA A 61 -11.44 0.12 -1.15
CA ALA A 61 -11.16 -0.47 0.16
C ALA A 61 -11.70 -1.90 0.24
N ASP A 62 -12.91 -2.17 -0.25
CA ASP A 62 -13.50 -3.51 -0.27
C ASP A 62 -12.65 -4.49 -1.10
N ALA A 63 -12.32 -4.10 -2.34
CA ALA A 63 -11.46 -4.92 -3.21
C ALA A 63 -10.04 -5.10 -2.64
N THR A 64 -9.51 -4.09 -1.95
CA THR A 64 -8.21 -4.18 -1.28
C THR A 64 -8.28 -5.15 -0.10
N LEU A 65 -9.30 -5.06 0.74
CA LEU A 65 -9.48 -5.91 1.91
C LEU A 65 -9.61 -7.38 1.52
N GLU A 66 -10.43 -7.68 0.50
CA GLU A 66 -10.59 -9.05 -0.02
C GLU A 66 -9.23 -9.66 -0.37
N VAL A 67 -8.40 -8.92 -1.11
CA VAL A 67 -7.08 -9.36 -1.56
C VAL A 67 -6.07 -9.47 -0.41
N LEU A 68 -6.09 -8.52 0.53
CA LEU A 68 -5.24 -8.60 1.72
C LEU A 68 -5.49 -9.90 2.50
N GLU A 69 -6.76 -10.32 2.60
CA GLU A 69 -7.16 -11.52 3.32
C GLU A 69 -6.94 -12.82 2.52
N SER A 70 -7.27 -12.83 1.23
CA SER A 70 -7.19 -14.03 0.38
C SER A 70 -5.74 -14.39 0.07
N GLU A 71 -4.91 -13.40 -0.28
CA GLU A 71 -3.52 -13.60 -0.68
C GLU A 71 -2.53 -13.51 0.49
N LYS A 72 -3.03 -13.30 1.72
CA LYS A 72 -2.22 -13.16 2.94
C LYS A 72 -1.09 -12.14 2.76
N CYS A 73 -1.46 -10.97 2.24
CA CYS A 73 -0.51 -9.89 1.96
C CYS A 73 0.23 -9.47 3.24
N THR A 74 1.56 -9.37 3.14
CA THR A 74 2.45 -8.97 4.22
C THR A 74 2.76 -7.48 4.19
N LEU A 75 2.69 -6.86 3.00
CA LEU A 75 2.92 -5.42 2.83
C LEU A 75 1.79 -4.79 2.01
N LEU A 76 1.47 -3.54 2.34
CA LEU A 76 0.47 -2.74 1.63
C LEU A 76 1.02 -1.36 1.23
N PHE A 77 0.85 -1.01 -0.04
CA PHE A 77 1.02 0.35 -0.54
C PHE A 77 -0.36 0.95 -0.82
N ALA A 78 -0.74 1.99 -0.08
CA ALA A 78 -2.04 2.65 -0.20
C ALA A 78 -1.91 4.18 -0.17
N ASP A 79 -2.90 4.90 -0.70
CA ASP A 79 -3.05 6.33 -0.43
C ASP A 79 -3.90 6.55 0.84
N THR A 80 -3.85 7.77 1.37
CA THR A 80 -4.59 8.12 2.59
C THR A 80 -6.10 7.93 2.45
N HIS A 81 -6.67 8.08 1.25
CA HIS A 81 -8.11 7.93 1.04
C HIS A 81 -8.53 6.46 1.11
N THR A 82 -7.76 5.57 0.48
CA THR A 82 -7.98 4.12 0.57
C THR A 82 -7.74 3.63 1.99
N LEU A 83 -6.63 4.03 2.63
CA LEU A 83 -6.30 3.56 3.97
C LEU A 83 -7.34 3.97 5.03
N LYS A 84 -7.91 5.19 4.90
CA LYS A 84 -9.00 5.66 5.78
C LYS A 84 -10.34 4.97 5.51
N ALA A 85 -10.54 4.44 4.31
CA ALA A 85 -11.77 3.76 3.93
C ALA A 85 -11.74 2.26 4.29
N LEU A 86 -10.56 1.69 4.54
CA LEU A 86 -10.42 0.32 4.99
C LEU A 86 -10.94 0.16 6.43
N PRO A 87 -11.69 -0.91 6.74
CA PRO A 87 -12.05 -1.23 8.11
C PRO A 87 -10.82 -1.68 8.90
N ASP A 88 -10.76 -1.31 10.19
CA ASP A 88 -9.66 -1.62 11.11
C ASP A 88 -10.17 -2.29 12.40
N ASP A 89 -11.36 -2.88 12.34
CA ASP A 89 -12.04 -3.54 13.46
C ASP A 89 -11.52 -4.96 13.75
N HIS A 90 -10.85 -5.60 12.77
CA HIS A 90 -10.33 -6.96 12.87
C HIS A 90 -8.89 -7.12 12.33
N PRO A 91 -7.90 -6.44 12.95
CA PRO A 91 -6.51 -6.48 12.48
C PRO A 91 -5.90 -7.89 12.49
N GLU A 92 -6.37 -8.79 13.34
CA GLU A 92 -5.93 -10.18 13.43
C GLU A 92 -6.20 -11.02 12.17
N ARG A 93 -7.10 -10.55 11.30
CA ARG A 93 -7.40 -11.21 10.01
C ARG A 93 -6.34 -10.91 8.96
N LEU A 94 -5.54 -9.86 9.17
CA LEU A 94 -4.54 -9.39 8.23
C LEU A 94 -3.15 -9.95 8.61
N SER A 95 -2.34 -10.25 7.58
CA SER A 95 -0.96 -10.74 7.75
C SER A 95 0.09 -9.62 7.60
N LEU A 96 -0.36 -8.37 7.72
CA LEU A 96 0.47 -7.19 7.48
C LEU A 96 1.58 -7.07 8.52
N LYS A 97 2.81 -6.95 8.04
CA LYS A 97 3.97 -6.53 8.86
C LYS A 97 4.28 -5.04 8.72
N GLY A 98 3.76 -4.38 7.68
CA GLY A 98 3.99 -2.96 7.43
C GLY A 98 3.43 -2.50 6.08
N GLY A 99 3.83 -1.30 5.68
CA GLY A 99 3.43 -0.74 4.40
C GLY A 99 3.84 0.70 4.21
N VAL A 100 3.39 1.29 3.11
CA VAL A 100 3.61 2.71 2.80
C VAL A 100 2.28 3.40 2.51
N CYS A 101 2.01 4.47 3.24
CA CYS A 101 0.87 5.34 3.03
C CYS A 101 1.30 6.62 2.31
N LYS A 102 0.71 6.90 1.14
CA LYS A 102 0.88 8.18 0.47
C LYS A 102 -0.02 9.23 1.10
N VAL A 103 0.60 10.29 1.64
CA VAL A 103 -0.08 11.38 2.33
C VAL A 103 -0.12 12.69 1.55
N GLY A 104 0.68 12.81 0.49
CA GLY A 104 0.68 14.00 -0.36
C GLY A 104 1.55 13.86 -1.61
N SER A 105 1.73 14.96 -2.33
CA SER A 105 2.64 15.05 -3.48
C SER A 105 4.09 14.82 -3.08
N GLY A 106 4.93 14.38 -4.02
CA GLY A 106 6.34 14.10 -3.77
C GLY A 106 6.63 12.63 -3.48
N SER A 107 7.91 12.36 -3.21
CA SER A 107 8.51 11.02 -3.11
C SER A 107 9.45 10.85 -1.91
N GLN A 108 9.40 11.77 -0.95
CA GLN A 108 10.21 11.71 0.26
C GLN A 108 9.45 10.95 1.33
N PHE A 109 10.13 10.02 2.00
CA PHE A 109 9.62 9.42 3.22
C PHE A 109 9.68 10.45 4.36
N LEU A 110 8.66 10.43 5.21
CA LEU A 110 8.53 11.35 6.34
C LEU A 110 8.77 10.61 7.65
N GLU A 111 9.00 11.37 8.73
CA GLU A 111 9.15 10.82 10.08
C GLU A 111 7.82 10.30 10.63
N GLU A 112 6.70 10.90 10.20
CA GLU A 112 5.38 10.49 10.59
C GLU A 112 5.04 9.09 10.07
N THR A 113 4.34 8.33 10.91
CA THR A 113 3.83 6.99 10.57
C THR A 113 2.34 6.93 10.82
N VAL A 114 1.68 6.00 10.13
CA VAL A 114 0.25 5.69 10.33
C VAL A 114 0.13 4.24 10.78
N LYS A 115 -0.87 3.94 11.60
CA LYS A 115 -1.19 2.56 12.00
C LYS A 115 -2.41 2.08 11.23
N PHE A 116 -2.38 0.84 10.79
CA PHE A 116 -3.50 0.15 10.17
C PHE A 116 -3.27 -1.36 10.25
N GLY A 117 -4.33 -2.14 10.55
CA GLY A 117 -4.26 -3.59 10.49
C GLY A 117 -3.22 -4.20 11.44
N GLY A 118 -3.02 -3.59 12.60
CA GLY A 118 -1.98 -3.99 13.57
C GLY A 118 -0.54 -3.64 13.17
N ALA A 119 -0.32 -3.06 11.99
CA ALA A 119 1.01 -2.75 11.45
C ALA A 119 1.29 -1.25 11.41
N THR A 120 2.58 -0.89 11.29
CA THR A 120 3.04 0.50 11.13
C THR A 120 3.39 0.77 9.68
N PHE A 121 2.83 1.86 9.15
CA PHE A 121 3.02 2.31 7.78
C PHE A 121 3.93 3.52 7.77
N LYS A 122 4.97 3.44 6.94
CA LYS A 122 5.79 4.60 6.59
C LYS A 122 4.94 5.56 5.77
N THR A 123 5.15 6.86 5.91
CA THR A 123 4.45 7.85 5.08
C THR A 123 5.37 8.43 4.02
N ILE A 124 4.80 8.73 2.85
CA ILE A 124 5.54 9.31 1.73
C ILE A 124 4.78 10.48 1.10
N GLY A 125 5.52 11.52 0.71
CA GLY A 125 5.00 12.69 0.02
C GLY A 125 5.33 13.97 0.77
N SER A 126 4.30 14.78 1.01
CA SER A 126 4.39 16.05 1.72
C SER A 126 3.22 16.14 2.68
N LEU A 127 3.45 16.61 3.90
CA LEU A 127 2.36 16.86 4.84
C LEU A 127 1.39 17.92 4.28
N PRO A 128 0.09 17.80 4.55
CA PRO A 128 -0.85 18.91 4.34
C PRO A 128 -0.34 20.15 5.09
N LYS A 129 -0.31 21.30 4.43
CA LYS A 129 -0.04 22.59 5.08
C LYS A 129 -1.18 22.99 6.02
#